data_AF-A0A415MSS1-F1
#
_entry.id   AF-A0A415MSS1-F1
#
_cell.length_a   1.000
_cell.length_b   1.000
_cell.length_c   1.000
_cell.angle_alpha   90.00
_cell.angle_beta   90.00
_cell.angle_gamma   90.00
#
_symmetry.space_group_name_H-M   'P 1'
#
loop_
_entity.id
_entity.type
_entity.pdbx_description
1 polymer ?
#
loop_
_entity_poly.entity_id
_entity_poly.type
_entity_poly.pdbx_seq_one_letter_code
_entity_poly.pdbx_strand_id
1 'polypeptide(L)'
;MKKTWKRLCTGFLALATVVTALPTTPVHAESKQYWTESAERVGIIEKVMNDGSIGSTFNEGYMKVEGETAYCIDINTDFKNGYKTRADASSRMSADQISDVALSLEYVKQYGEAHKELNYKQVYLLEQCVVWQKLSVHLGWQCDNVRASYDEIPKATQDEVFSGAKAFVKENKGRYECGGYIYSGEGQELGQFWAKLNVGNTKLQKVSSNASITDGNGNYSIAGATYGVFSDKDCTKQLATLTTDENGNTDIAEVKAGTVYIKELYAPAGYKVDKTVYS
;
A
#
# COMPACT_ATOMS: atom_id res chain seq x y z
N MET A 1 -40.31 -83.73 8.13
CA MET A 1 -39.93 -84.64 7.03
C MET A 1 -39.31 -83.84 5.90
N LYS A 2 -38.14 -84.30 5.41
CA LYS A 2 -37.37 -83.82 4.24
C LYS A 2 -36.68 -82.46 4.46
N LYS A 3 -35.38 -82.26 4.17
CA LYS A 3 -34.45 -83.03 3.34
C LYS A 3 -33.02 -82.67 3.73
N THR A 4 -32.17 -83.68 3.79
CA THR A 4 -30.71 -83.62 3.87
C THR A 4 -30.10 -83.12 2.56
N TRP A 5 -29.04 -82.31 2.59
CA TRP A 5 -27.86 -82.55 1.73
C TRP A 5 -26.59 -81.88 2.28
N LYS A 6 -25.49 -82.54 1.92
CA LYS A 6 -24.12 -82.57 2.40
C LYS A 6 -23.23 -81.38 1.97
N ARG A 7 -22.25 -81.13 2.85
CA ARG A 7 -20.79 -80.89 2.64
C ARG A 7 -20.33 -80.09 1.41
N LEU A 8 -19.50 -79.08 1.68
CA LEU A 8 -18.17 -78.94 1.04
C LEU A 8 -17.27 -78.04 1.89
N CYS A 9 -16.15 -78.61 2.37
CA CYS A 9 -15.03 -77.85 2.90
C CYS A 9 -14.27 -77.24 1.73
N THR A 10 -14.08 -75.92 1.73
CA THR A 10 -13.08 -75.27 0.89
C THR A 10 -12.50 -74.14 1.71
N GLY A 11 -11.27 -74.34 2.17
CA GLY A 11 -10.52 -73.34 2.92
C GLY A 11 -10.21 -72.14 2.03
N PHE A 12 -10.42 -70.95 2.58
CA PHE A 12 -9.84 -69.72 2.06
C PHE A 12 -8.98 -69.12 3.16
N LEU A 13 -7.68 -68.96 2.87
CA LEU A 13 -6.75 -68.19 3.67
C LEU A 13 -7.28 -66.75 3.79
N ALA A 14 -7.56 -66.29 5.00
CA ALA A 14 -7.80 -64.89 5.28
C ALA A 14 -6.45 -64.17 5.38
N LEU A 15 -6.04 -63.49 4.30
CA LEU A 15 -4.96 -62.51 4.37
C LEU A 15 -5.57 -61.20 4.87
N ALA A 16 -5.39 -60.89 6.16
CA ALA A 16 -5.81 -59.62 6.74
C ALA A 16 -4.87 -58.51 6.25
N THR A 17 -5.25 -57.80 5.20
CA THR A 17 -4.63 -56.52 4.85
C THR A 17 -5.06 -55.48 5.88
N VAL A 18 -4.17 -55.20 6.83
CA VAL A 18 -4.29 -54.04 7.71
C VAL A 18 -4.08 -52.79 6.84
N VAL A 19 -5.17 -52.21 6.36
CA VAL A 19 -5.15 -50.84 5.83
C VAL A 19 -5.06 -49.92 7.04
N THR A 20 -3.86 -49.44 7.36
CA THR A 20 -3.71 -48.29 8.25
C THR A 20 -4.27 -47.08 7.53
N ALA A 21 -5.58 -46.84 7.68
CA ALA A 21 -6.17 -45.54 7.39
C ALA A 21 -5.53 -44.55 8.36
N LEU A 22 -4.56 -43.78 7.87
CA LEU A 22 -4.12 -42.59 8.57
C LEU A 22 -5.36 -41.71 8.76
N PRO A 23 -5.69 -41.28 9.98
CA PRO A 23 -6.74 -40.29 10.17
C PRO A 23 -6.27 -39.02 9.47
N THR A 24 -6.79 -38.76 8.26
CA THR A 24 -6.73 -37.43 7.67
C THR A 24 -7.67 -36.60 8.53
N THR A 25 -7.12 -35.94 9.55
CA THR A 25 -7.83 -34.82 10.15
C THR A 25 -8.03 -33.82 9.02
N PRO A 26 -9.28 -33.48 8.66
CA PRO A 26 -9.48 -32.28 7.86
C PRO A 26 -8.90 -31.14 8.68
N VAL A 27 -7.82 -30.53 8.18
CA VAL A 27 -7.35 -29.25 8.69
C VAL A 27 -8.42 -28.25 8.26
N HIS A 28 -9.46 -28.11 9.07
CA HIS A 28 -10.28 -26.92 9.02
C HIS A 28 -9.38 -25.79 9.53
N ALA A 29 -8.74 -25.10 8.60
CA ALA A 29 -8.29 -23.75 8.87
C ALA A 29 -9.56 -22.94 9.15
N GLU A 30 -9.95 -22.84 10.42
CA GLU A 30 -10.98 -21.90 10.84
C GLU A 30 -10.48 -20.51 10.44
N SER A 31 -11.03 -19.98 9.37
CA SER A 31 -10.67 -18.66 8.87
C SER A 31 -11.01 -17.67 9.98
N LYS A 32 -9.99 -17.03 10.55
CA LYS A 32 -10.17 -16.02 11.59
C LYS A 32 -11.21 -15.00 11.12
N GLN A 33 -12.27 -14.86 11.91
CA GLN A 33 -13.36 -13.93 11.65
C GLN A 33 -13.11 -12.60 12.36
N TYR A 34 -13.65 -11.53 11.78
CA TYR A 34 -13.50 -10.16 12.23
C TYR A 34 -14.89 -9.50 12.29
N TRP A 35 -15.23 -8.89 13.42
CA TRP A 35 -16.47 -8.15 13.56
C TRP A 35 -16.39 -6.84 12.78
N THR A 36 -17.43 -6.59 11.99
CA THR A 36 -17.57 -5.37 11.20
C THR A 36 -18.89 -4.68 11.50
N GLU A 37 -18.86 -3.36 11.57
CA GLU A 37 -20.04 -2.57 11.93
C GLU A 37 -20.03 -1.16 11.34
N SER A 38 -21.23 -0.60 11.20
CA SER A 38 -21.48 0.82 10.99
C SER A 38 -21.79 1.44 12.35
N ALA A 39 -20.79 2.06 12.98
CA ALA A 39 -20.88 2.48 14.38
C ALA A 39 -21.87 3.65 14.60
N GLU A 40 -21.96 4.58 13.66
CA GLU A 40 -22.90 5.71 13.70
C GLU A 40 -23.11 6.29 12.30
N ARG A 41 -24.14 7.14 12.11
CA ARG A 41 -24.30 7.90 10.86
C ARG A 41 -23.31 9.08 10.83
N VAL A 42 -22.57 9.20 9.72
CA VAL A 42 -21.58 10.27 9.51
C VAL A 42 -22.02 11.35 8.53
N GLY A 43 -22.93 11.04 7.60
CA GLY A 43 -23.51 12.04 6.71
C GLY A 43 -24.14 11.45 5.47
N ILE A 44 -24.18 12.23 4.39
CA ILE A 44 -24.79 11.85 3.12
C ILE A 44 -23.74 11.82 2.01
N ILE A 45 -23.71 10.72 1.24
CA ILE A 45 -22.90 10.60 0.03
C ILE A 45 -23.82 10.50 -1.19
N GLU A 46 -23.44 11.16 -2.28
CA GLU A 46 -24.09 11.10 -3.58
C GLU A 46 -23.24 10.27 -4.55
N LYS A 47 -23.84 9.22 -5.11
CA LYS A 47 -23.25 8.45 -6.21
C LYS A 47 -23.40 9.23 -7.50
N VAL A 48 -22.44 10.12 -7.76
CA VAL A 48 -22.41 10.92 -8.98
C VAL A 48 -21.76 10.09 -10.09
N MET A 49 -22.52 9.84 -11.14
CA MET A 49 -22.08 9.13 -12.33
C MET A 49 -21.16 10.02 -13.18
N ASN A 50 -20.41 9.43 -14.10
CA ASN A 50 -19.46 10.15 -14.95
C ASN A 50 -20.13 11.14 -15.92
N ASP A 51 -21.42 10.98 -16.20
CA ASP A 51 -22.24 11.94 -16.95
C ASP A 51 -22.75 13.12 -16.09
N GLY A 52 -22.44 13.12 -14.79
CA GLY A 52 -22.83 14.15 -13.82
C GLY A 52 -24.18 13.91 -13.15
N SER A 53 -24.93 12.87 -13.53
CA SER A 53 -26.19 12.51 -12.89
C SER A 53 -25.96 11.92 -11.49
N ILE A 54 -26.91 12.12 -10.57
CA ILE A 54 -26.92 11.44 -9.27
C ILE A 54 -27.68 10.13 -9.45
N GLY A 55 -26.96 9.00 -9.40
CA GLY A 55 -27.57 7.68 -9.52
C GLY A 55 -28.27 7.24 -8.23
N SER A 56 -27.69 7.57 -7.08
CA SER A 56 -28.25 7.27 -5.76
C SER A 56 -27.66 8.17 -4.67
N THR A 57 -28.30 8.18 -3.51
CA THR A 57 -27.86 8.89 -2.32
C THR A 57 -27.84 7.92 -1.13
N PHE A 58 -26.77 7.95 -0.33
CA PHE A 58 -26.56 7.05 0.78
C PHE A 58 -26.54 7.81 2.11
N ASN A 59 -27.08 7.20 3.16
CA ASN A 59 -26.77 7.61 4.53
C ASN A 59 -25.52 6.86 4.97
N GLU A 60 -24.37 7.52 4.89
CA GLU A 60 -23.10 6.89 5.18
C GLU A 60 -22.95 6.66 6.69
N GLY A 61 -22.44 5.48 7.03
CA GLY A 61 -22.12 5.09 8.39
C GLY A 61 -20.62 5.08 8.62
N TYR A 62 -20.18 5.26 9.87
CA TYR A 62 -18.77 5.12 10.23
C TYR A 62 -18.40 3.64 10.29
N MET A 63 -17.82 3.11 9.22
CA MET A 63 -17.45 1.70 9.14
C MET A 63 -16.24 1.39 10.02
N LYS A 64 -16.33 0.27 10.74
CA LYS A 64 -15.27 -0.23 11.61
C LYS A 64 -15.05 -1.72 11.40
N VAL A 65 -13.80 -2.13 11.60
CA VAL A 65 -13.40 -3.52 11.75
C VAL A 65 -12.59 -3.64 13.03
N GLU A 66 -13.04 -4.46 13.98
CA GLU A 66 -12.41 -4.59 15.31
C GLU A 66 -12.17 -3.23 16.01
N GLY A 67 -13.12 -2.29 15.86
CA GLY A 67 -13.06 -0.96 16.47
C GLY A 67 -12.23 0.09 15.70
N GLU A 68 -11.43 -0.34 14.74
CA GLU A 68 -10.60 0.52 13.88
C GLU A 68 -11.36 0.94 12.61
N THR A 69 -11.07 2.14 12.11
CA THR A 69 -11.68 2.67 10.89
C THR A 69 -11.49 1.73 9.71
N ALA A 70 -12.55 1.55 8.93
CA ALA A 70 -12.54 0.86 7.66
C ALA A 70 -13.39 1.63 6.64
N TYR A 71 -13.31 1.21 5.38
CA TYR A 71 -14.01 1.86 4.28
C TYR A 71 -14.78 0.83 3.47
N CYS A 72 -15.97 1.21 3.03
CA CYS A 72 -16.72 0.49 2.03
C CYS A 72 -15.93 0.40 0.71
N ILE A 73 -15.80 -0.81 0.15
CA ILE A 73 -15.06 -1.03 -1.11
C ILE A 73 -15.94 -1.58 -2.25
N ASP A 74 -17.27 -1.53 -2.10
CA ASP A 74 -18.21 -1.84 -3.17
C ASP A 74 -19.48 -0.98 -3.05
N ILE A 75 -19.46 0.18 -3.69
CA ILE A 75 -20.55 1.18 -3.66
C ILE A 75 -21.91 0.66 -4.16
N ASN A 76 -21.97 -0.53 -4.77
CA ASN A 76 -23.19 -1.09 -5.34
C ASN A 76 -23.90 -2.07 -4.40
N THR A 77 -23.33 -2.34 -3.22
CA THR A 77 -23.85 -3.32 -2.28
C THR A 77 -24.16 -2.64 -0.94
N ASP A 78 -25.31 -2.98 -0.35
CA ASP A 78 -25.68 -2.49 0.98
C ASP A 78 -24.82 -3.14 2.07
N PHE A 79 -24.36 -2.34 3.04
CA PHE A 79 -23.61 -2.84 4.18
C PHE A 79 -24.51 -3.58 5.19
N LYS A 80 -23.94 -4.62 5.81
CA LYS A 80 -24.55 -5.34 6.93
C LYS A 80 -23.50 -5.58 8.01
N ASN A 81 -23.83 -5.22 9.24
CA ASN A 81 -23.02 -5.57 10.41
C ASN A 81 -22.90 -7.10 10.50
N GLY A 82 -21.73 -7.59 10.88
CA GLY A 82 -21.50 -9.02 11.02
C GLY A 82 -20.04 -9.41 10.92
N TYR A 83 -19.81 -10.71 11.05
CA TYR A 83 -18.49 -11.31 10.91
C TYR A 83 -18.09 -11.44 9.45
N LYS A 84 -16.85 -11.03 9.15
CA LYS A 84 -16.22 -11.16 7.83
C LYS A 84 -14.87 -11.88 7.94
N THR A 85 -14.44 -12.51 6.86
CA THR A 85 -13.10 -13.09 6.73
C THR A 85 -12.15 -12.06 6.14
N ARG A 86 -10.87 -12.13 6.51
CA ARG A 86 -9.85 -11.17 6.07
C ARG A 86 -8.90 -11.80 5.06
N ALA A 87 -8.63 -11.10 3.97
CA ALA A 87 -7.54 -11.39 3.04
C ALA A 87 -6.63 -10.17 2.89
N ASP A 88 -5.39 -10.40 2.44
CA ASP A 88 -4.52 -9.31 2.00
C ASP A 88 -5.12 -8.65 0.75
N ALA A 89 -5.09 -7.32 0.66
CA ALA A 89 -5.59 -6.62 -0.52
C ALA A 89 -4.85 -7.05 -1.80
N SER A 90 -3.59 -7.49 -1.70
CA SER A 90 -2.80 -8.02 -2.82
C SER A 90 -3.38 -9.30 -3.43
N SER A 91 -4.32 -9.96 -2.76
CA SER A 91 -5.04 -11.11 -3.32
C SER A 91 -6.02 -10.72 -4.43
N ARG A 92 -6.41 -9.43 -4.52
CA ARG A 92 -7.45 -8.93 -5.43
C ARG A 92 -7.07 -7.64 -6.17
N MET A 93 -6.08 -6.91 -5.67
CA MET A 93 -5.65 -5.63 -6.21
C MET A 93 -4.15 -5.66 -6.52
N SER A 94 -3.76 -4.99 -7.60
CA SER A 94 -2.34 -4.76 -7.92
C SER A 94 -1.70 -3.77 -6.94
N ALA A 95 -0.36 -3.78 -6.86
CA ALA A 95 0.37 -2.84 -6.02
C ALA A 95 0.09 -1.36 -6.37
N ASP A 96 -0.12 -1.05 -7.66
CA ASP A 96 -0.47 0.30 -8.10
C ASP A 96 -1.88 0.71 -7.63
N GLN A 97 -2.85 -0.21 -7.68
CA GLN A 97 -4.22 0.05 -7.18
C GLN A 97 -4.25 0.22 -5.66
N ILE A 98 -3.51 -0.63 -4.93
CA ILE A 98 -3.37 -0.50 -3.47
C ILE A 98 -2.73 0.84 -3.12
N SER A 99 -1.67 1.22 -3.84
CA SER A 99 -0.96 2.48 -3.60
C SER A 99 -1.83 3.70 -3.91
N ASP A 100 -2.64 3.66 -4.97
CA ASP A 100 -3.55 4.77 -5.33
C ASP A 100 -4.59 5.02 -4.23
N VAL A 101 -5.21 3.96 -3.70
CA VAL A 101 -6.15 4.06 -2.57
C VAL A 101 -5.44 4.51 -1.29
N ALA A 102 -4.35 3.84 -0.92
CA ALA A 102 -3.65 4.09 0.34
C ALA A 102 -3.06 5.51 0.43
N LEU A 103 -2.45 6.00 -0.65
CA LEU A 103 -1.90 7.36 -0.69
C LEU A 103 -3.00 8.43 -0.77
N SER A 104 -4.13 8.14 -1.42
CA SER A 104 -5.27 9.06 -1.40
C SER A 104 -5.84 9.21 0.01
N LEU A 105 -5.97 8.11 0.75
CA LEU A 105 -6.37 8.13 2.16
C LEU A 105 -5.36 8.86 3.04
N GLU A 106 -4.06 8.61 2.85
CA GLU A 106 -2.99 9.28 3.57
C GLU A 106 -3.04 10.80 3.38
N TYR A 107 -3.27 11.26 2.14
CA TYR A 107 -3.47 12.68 1.86
C TYR A 107 -4.67 13.25 2.61
N VAL A 108 -5.83 12.58 2.59
CA VAL A 108 -7.04 13.08 3.28
C VAL A 108 -6.83 13.16 4.78
N LYS A 109 -6.11 12.20 5.38
CA LYS A 109 -5.73 12.25 6.81
C LYS A 109 -4.88 13.47 7.12
N GLN A 110 -3.80 13.69 6.34
CA GLN A 110 -2.94 14.86 6.49
C GLN A 110 -3.71 16.17 6.29
N TYR A 111 -4.64 16.19 5.31
CA TYR A 111 -5.51 17.32 5.06
C TYR A 111 -6.39 17.63 6.28
N GLY A 112 -7.08 16.63 6.84
CA GLY A 112 -7.90 16.80 8.04
C GLY A 112 -7.08 17.18 9.28
N GLU A 113 -5.83 16.74 9.37
CA GLU A 113 -4.91 17.19 10.42
C GLU A 113 -4.56 18.68 10.28
N ALA A 114 -4.39 19.18 9.06
CA ALA A 114 -4.09 20.59 8.79
C ALA A 114 -5.34 21.52 8.85
N HIS A 115 -6.54 20.98 8.60
CA HIS A 115 -7.79 21.74 8.48
C HIS A 115 -8.76 21.41 9.62
N LYS A 116 -8.53 22.04 10.78
CA LYS A 116 -9.29 21.76 12.03
C LYS A 116 -10.74 22.23 12.01
N GLU A 117 -11.15 22.99 11.00
CA GLU A 117 -12.54 23.35 10.74
C GLU A 117 -13.38 22.15 10.28
N LEU A 118 -12.74 21.11 9.72
CA LEU A 118 -13.42 19.86 9.39
C LEU A 118 -13.53 19.00 10.64
N ASN A 119 -14.76 18.56 10.95
CA ASN A 119 -14.96 17.57 12.00
C ASN A 119 -14.61 16.15 11.50
N TYR A 120 -14.45 15.20 12.43
CA TYR A 120 -14.05 13.83 12.09
C TYR A 120 -15.02 13.12 11.13
N LYS A 121 -16.33 13.46 11.16
CA LYS A 121 -17.33 12.89 10.25
C LYS A 121 -17.10 13.38 8.82
N GLN A 122 -16.83 14.67 8.67
CA GLN A 122 -16.50 15.26 7.37
C GLN A 122 -15.19 14.68 6.80
N VAL A 123 -14.17 14.51 7.64
CA VAL A 123 -12.92 13.85 7.22
C VAL A 123 -13.20 12.42 6.77
N TYR A 124 -13.98 11.64 7.54
CA TYR A 124 -14.35 10.28 7.15
C TYR A 124 -15.15 10.22 5.84
N LEU A 125 -16.08 11.14 5.60
CA LEU A 125 -16.82 11.22 4.34
C LEU A 125 -15.86 11.46 3.15
N LEU A 126 -14.86 12.33 3.31
CA LEU A 126 -13.84 12.56 2.29
C LEU A 126 -12.99 11.30 2.05
N GLU A 127 -12.58 10.61 3.12
CA GLU A 127 -11.84 9.34 3.05
C GLU A 127 -12.65 8.27 2.29
N GLN A 128 -13.91 8.10 2.64
CA GLN A 128 -14.80 7.14 1.98
C GLN A 128 -15.04 7.50 0.50
N CYS A 129 -15.19 8.80 0.18
CA CYS A 129 -15.32 9.24 -1.21
C CYS A 129 -14.06 8.94 -2.02
N VAL A 130 -12.85 9.23 -1.52
CA VAL A 130 -11.63 8.95 -2.29
C VAL A 130 -11.44 7.45 -2.54
N VAL A 131 -11.80 6.58 -1.58
CA VAL A 131 -11.79 5.12 -1.78
C VAL A 131 -12.68 4.74 -2.96
N TRP A 132 -13.93 5.19 -2.97
CA TRP A 132 -14.86 4.88 -4.06
C TRP A 132 -14.48 5.52 -5.39
N GLN A 133 -13.95 6.74 -5.41
CA GLN A 133 -13.46 7.34 -6.66
C GLN A 133 -12.33 6.51 -7.27
N LYS A 134 -11.38 6.04 -6.46
CA LYS A 134 -10.24 5.24 -6.98
C LYS A 134 -10.69 3.86 -7.41
N LEU A 135 -11.52 3.19 -6.61
CA LEU A 135 -12.05 1.89 -6.95
C LEU A 135 -13.00 1.95 -8.15
N SER A 136 -13.78 3.02 -8.34
CA SER A 136 -14.63 3.21 -9.52
C SER A 136 -13.81 3.21 -10.81
N VAL A 137 -12.67 3.91 -10.84
CA VAL A 137 -11.75 3.90 -11.98
C VAL A 137 -11.20 2.50 -12.23
N HIS A 138 -10.87 1.76 -11.18
CA HIS A 138 -10.28 0.42 -11.28
C HIS A 138 -11.27 -0.68 -11.67
N LEU A 139 -12.52 -0.56 -11.21
CA LEU A 139 -13.57 -1.57 -11.34
C LEU A 139 -14.63 -1.19 -12.37
N GLY A 140 -14.51 -0.01 -12.98
CA GLY A 140 -15.37 0.44 -14.07
C GLY A 140 -16.80 0.79 -13.62
N TRP A 141 -16.99 1.28 -12.40
CA TRP A 141 -18.33 1.60 -11.87
C TRP A 141 -18.96 2.86 -12.48
N GLN A 142 -18.16 3.66 -13.21
CA GLN A 142 -18.60 4.90 -13.85
C GLN A 142 -19.15 5.95 -12.88
N CYS A 143 -18.70 5.94 -11.62
CA CYS A 143 -19.05 6.92 -10.60
C CYS A 143 -17.79 7.54 -9.99
N ASP A 144 -16.87 7.98 -10.86
CA ASP A 144 -15.55 8.51 -10.48
C ASP A 144 -15.65 9.89 -9.78
N ASN A 145 -16.86 10.44 -9.71
CA ASN A 145 -17.19 11.75 -9.12
C ASN A 145 -18.01 11.63 -7.83
N VAL A 146 -18.11 10.44 -7.24
CA VAL A 146 -18.71 10.21 -5.91
C VAL A 146 -18.23 11.26 -4.92
N ARG A 147 -19.17 11.83 -4.16
CA ARG A 147 -18.92 12.98 -3.30
C ARG A 147 -19.83 12.96 -2.07
N ALA A 148 -19.42 13.65 -1.00
CA ALA A 148 -20.36 14.01 0.06
C ALA A 148 -21.39 15.01 -0.49
N SER A 149 -22.61 15.01 0.07
CA SER A 149 -23.59 16.07 -0.24
C SER A 149 -22.97 17.44 0.03
N TYR A 150 -23.34 18.43 -0.80
CA TYR A 150 -22.83 19.79 -0.63
C TYR A 150 -23.30 20.49 0.65
N ASP A 151 -24.36 19.98 1.28
CA ASP A 151 -24.79 20.42 2.60
C ASP A 151 -23.86 19.90 3.72
N GLU A 152 -23.21 18.76 3.50
CA GLU A 152 -22.25 18.16 4.46
C GLU A 152 -20.86 18.79 4.29
N ILE A 153 -20.41 18.92 3.04
CA ILE A 153 -19.09 19.47 2.70
C ILE A 153 -19.20 20.32 1.42
N PRO A 154 -18.85 21.63 1.47
CA PRO A 154 -18.91 22.49 0.30
C PRO A 154 -18.11 21.94 -0.90
N LYS A 155 -18.65 22.16 -2.11
CA LYS A 155 -18.00 21.72 -3.36
C LYS A 155 -16.54 22.12 -3.46
N ALA A 156 -16.20 23.36 -3.11
CA ALA A 156 -14.84 23.88 -3.22
C ALA A 156 -13.84 23.07 -2.39
N THR A 157 -14.21 22.71 -1.16
CA THR A 157 -13.37 21.87 -0.28
C THR A 157 -13.20 20.48 -0.86
N GLN A 158 -14.27 19.87 -1.38
CA GLN A 158 -14.18 18.54 -1.99
C GLN A 158 -13.32 18.55 -3.26
N ASP A 159 -13.47 19.55 -4.13
CA ASP A 159 -12.65 19.70 -5.33
C ASP A 159 -11.16 19.83 -4.99
N GLU A 160 -10.84 20.64 -3.97
CA GLU A 160 -9.47 20.82 -3.46
C GLU A 160 -8.91 19.49 -2.94
N VAL A 161 -9.63 18.81 -2.05
CA VAL A 161 -9.18 17.55 -1.43
C VAL A 161 -8.98 16.47 -2.49
N PHE A 162 -9.92 16.29 -3.41
CA PHE A 162 -9.84 15.23 -4.42
C PHE A 162 -8.76 15.51 -5.47
N SER A 163 -8.57 16.77 -5.85
CA SER A 163 -7.45 17.17 -6.72
C SER A 163 -6.11 16.98 -6.01
N GLY A 164 -6.02 17.40 -4.75
CA GLY A 164 -4.84 17.24 -3.91
C GLY A 164 -4.46 15.78 -3.70
N ALA A 165 -5.43 14.90 -3.45
CA ALA A 165 -5.19 13.46 -3.33
C ALA A 165 -4.60 12.87 -4.62
N LYS A 166 -5.11 13.26 -5.79
CA LYS A 166 -4.57 12.83 -7.10
C LYS A 166 -3.14 13.33 -7.32
N ALA A 167 -2.85 14.59 -6.95
CA ALA A 167 -1.50 15.15 -7.03
C ALA A 167 -0.55 14.43 -6.07
N PHE A 168 -0.96 14.22 -4.82
CA PHE A 168 -0.18 13.55 -3.80
C PHE A 168 0.20 12.12 -4.19
N VAL A 169 -0.74 11.34 -4.74
CA VAL A 169 -0.44 9.99 -5.27
C VAL A 169 0.64 10.03 -6.35
N LYS A 170 0.55 10.99 -7.28
CA LYS A 170 1.49 11.14 -8.39
C LYS A 170 2.89 11.53 -7.89
N GLU A 171 2.97 12.50 -6.98
CA GLU A 171 4.23 13.02 -6.44
C GLU A 171 4.92 12.02 -5.50
N ASN A 172 4.14 11.19 -4.82
CA ASN A 172 4.66 10.25 -3.82
C ASN A 172 4.80 8.81 -4.33
N LYS A 173 4.70 8.60 -5.65
CA LYS A 173 4.88 7.29 -6.26
C LYS A 173 6.27 6.73 -5.92
N GLY A 174 6.28 5.59 -5.24
CA GLY A 174 7.52 4.90 -4.82
C GLY A 174 8.17 5.41 -3.55
N ARG A 175 7.65 6.48 -2.92
CA ARG A 175 8.15 7.01 -1.63
C ARG A 175 7.56 6.30 -0.42
N TYR A 176 6.44 5.61 -0.58
CA TYR A 176 5.73 4.93 0.51
C TYR A 176 5.75 3.41 0.34
N GLU A 177 5.67 2.71 1.45
CA GLU A 177 5.23 1.33 1.54
C GLU A 177 3.72 1.32 1.78
N CYS A 178 2.96 0.76 0.83
CA CYS A 178 1.51 0.73 0.88
C CYS A 178 1.00 -0.71 1.00
N GLY A 179 -0.11 -0.88 1.71
CA GLY A 179 -0.77 -2.17 1.86
C GLY A 179 -2.23 -2.03 2.25
N GLY A 180 -2.93 -3.16 2.33
CA GLY A 180 -4.32 -3.18 2.77
C GLY A 180 -4.83 -4.57 3.13
N TYR A 181 -5.98 -4.60 3.81
CA TYR A 181 -6.78 -5.79 4.06
C TYR A 181 -8.17 -5.61 3.47
N ILE A 182 -8.71 -6.69 2.92
CA ILE A 182 -10.10 -6.78 2.44
C ILE A 182 -10.87 -7.73 3.35
N TYR A 183 -12.06 -7.29 3.76
CA TYR A 183 -12.97 -8.03 4.63
C TYR A 183 -14.22 -8.44 3.85
N SER A 184 -14.38 -9.75 3.66
CA SER A 184 -15.42 -10.36 2.82
C SER A 184 -16.43 -11.14 3.67
N GLY A 185 -17.71 -11.03 3.34
CA GLY A 185 -18.79 -11.72 4.05
C GLY A 185 -20.15 -11.23 3.58
N GLU A 186 -21.18 -11.34 4.41
CA GLU A 186 -22.52 -10.88 4.03
C GLU A 186 -22.58 -9.35 3.85
N GLY A 187 -23.25 -8.90 2.79
CA GLY A 187 -23.36 -7.48 2.43
C GLY A 187 -22.05 -6.88 1.90
N GLN A 188 -21.97 -5.55 1.91
CA GLN A 188 -20.82 -4.82 1.36
C GLN A 188 -19.49 -5.21 2.00
N GLU A 189 -18.46 -5.34 1.18
CA GLU A 189 -17.10 -5.60 1.64
C GLU A 189 -16.44 -4.33 2.18
N LEU A 190 -15.53 -4.50 3.14
CA LEU A 190 -14.76 -3.41 3.72
C LEU A 190 -13.28 -3.53 3.40
N GLY A 191 -12.58 -2.41 3.39
CA GLY A 191 -11.14 -2.31 3.22
C GLY A 191 -10.49 -1.47 4.32
N GLN A 192 -9.32 -1.88 4.76
CA GLN A 192 -8.39 -1.07 5.54
C GLN A 192 -7.11 -0.92 4.74
N PHE A 193 -6.64 0.31 4.54
CA PHE A 193 -5.44 0.60 3.75
C PHE A 193 -4.48 1.48 4.55
N TRP A 194 -3.18 1.31 4.31
CA TRP A 194 -2.14 2.09 4.95
C TRP A 194 -1.07 2.50 3.94
N ALA A 195 -0.50 3.68 4.15
CA ALA A 195 0.70 4.14 3.48
C ALA A 195 1.70 4.57 4.55
N LYS A 196 2.92 4.04 4.51
CA LYS A 196 4.00 4.40 5.43
C LYS A 196 5.15 5.00 4.64
N LEU A 197 5.53 6.23 4.95
CA LEU A 197 6.67 6.87 4.29
C LEU A 197 7.92 6.00 4.48
N ASN A 198 8.55 5.64 3.37
CA ASN A 198 9.62 4.64 3.32
C ASN A 198 10.82 5.17 2.52
N VAL A 199 11.30 6.33 2.92
CA VAL A 199 12.48 7.00 2.35
C VAL A 199 13.52 7.31 3.42
N GLY A 200 14.77 7.47 3.00
CA GLY A 200 15.88 7.90 3.81
C GLY A 200 16.79 8.87 3.05
N ASN A 201 17.68 9.53 3.76
CA ASN A 201 18.57 10.55 3.21
C ASN A 201 19.99 10.01 3.07
N THR A 202 20.59 10.18 1.89
CA THR A 202 21.99 9.88 1.61
C THR A 202 22.77 11.17 1.47
N LYS A 203 23.90 11.26 2.17
CA LYS A 203 24.88 12.34 2.06
C LYS A 203 26.28 11.76 2.11
N LEU A 204 27.18 12.35 1.35
CA LEU A 204 28.60 11.98 1.25
C LEU A 204 29.48 13.15 1.65
N GLN A 205 30.64 12.83 2.22
CA GLN A 205 31.77 13.74 2.36
C GLN A 205 33.01 13.10 1.74
N LYS A 206 33.61 13.77 0.76
CA LYS A 206 34.88 13.38 0.16
C LYS A 206 36.03 13.97 0.99
N VAL A 207 37.00 13.13 1.32
CA VAL A 207 38.23 13.52 2.01
C VAL A 207 39.46 13.02 1.26
N SER A 208 40.57 13.74 1.38
CA SER A 208 41.86 13.27 0.84
C SER A 208 42.45 12.19 1.74
N SER A 209 42.96 11.12 1.14
CA SER A 209 43.72 10.11 1.88
C SER A 209 45.13 10.59 2.25
N ASN A 210 45.61 11.69 1.67
CA ASN A 210 46.91 12.29 1.99
C ASN A 210 46.85 13.82 1.94
N ALA A 211 46.23 14.39 2.99
CA ALA A 211 46.11 15.82 3.20
C ALA A 211 47.47 16.56 3.13
N SER A 212 48.57 15.94 3.59
CA SER A 212 49.91 16.58 3.59
C SER A 212 50.44 16.95 2.21
N ILE A 213 49.93 16.34 1.14
CA ILE A 213 50.29 16.64 -0.26
C ILE A 213 49.27 17.58 -0.93
N THR A 214 48.02 17.48 -0.51
CA THR A 214 46.87 18.03 -1.23
C THR A 214 46.36 19.33 -0.61
N ASP A 215 46.51 19.52 0.70
CA ASP A 215 46.09 20.74 1.39
C ASP A 215 46.97 21.93 0.98
N GLY A 216 46.33 23.05 0.64
CA GLY A 216 47.01 24.27 0.17
C GLY A 216 47.64 24.14 -1.22
N ASN A 217 47.44 23.02 -1.93
CA ASN A 217 48.01 22.78 -3.25
C ASN A 217 46.96 23.01 -4.35
N GLY A 218 47.10 24.09 -5.12
CA GLY A 218 46.15 24.47 -6.17
C GLY A 218 46.02 23.50 -7.34
N ASN A 219 46.83 22.44 -7.41
CA ASN A 219 46.66 21.36 -8.38
C ASN A 219 45.59 20.33 -7.97
N TYR A 220 45.10 20.42 -6.73
CA TYR A 220 44.12 19.49 -6.17
C TYR A 220 42.88 20.24 -5.69
N SER A 221 41.72 19.64 -5.91
CA SER A 221 40.45 20.08 -5.31
C SER A 221 39.62 18.86 -4.94
N ILE A 222 38.89 18.94 -3.82
CA ILE A 222 37.87 17.94 -3.46
C ILE A 222 36.48 18.32 -3.98
N ALA A 223 36.31 19.53 -4.55
CA ALA A 223 35.09 20.01 -5.15
C ALA A 223 34.90 19.49 -6.58
N GLY A 224 33.65 19.31 -6.99
CA GLY A 224 33.29 18.89 -8.34
C GLY A 224 33.45 17.40 -8.61
N ALA A 225 33.73 16.59 -7.59
CA ALA A 225 33.63 15.14 -7.70
C ALA A 225 32.15 14.77 -7.81
N THR A 226 31.80 13.88 -8.73
CA THR A 226 30.42 13.41 -8.86
C THR A 226 30.31 11.95 -8.50
N TYR A 227 29.32 11.61 -7.69
CA TYR A 227 29.00 10.25 -7.26
C TYR A 227 27.60 9.88 -7.72
N GLY A 228 27.43 8.67 -8.24
CA GLY A 228 26.12 8.10 -8.49
C GLY A 228 25.65 7.32 -7.27
N VAL A 229 24.36 7.47 -6.93
CA VAL A 229 23.65 6.60 -5.98
C VAL A 229 22.80 5.63 -6.78
N PHE A 230 22.91 4.34 -6.53
CA PHE A 230 22.30 3.26 -7.32
C PHE A 230 21.47 2.33 -6.45
N SER A 231 20.45 1.72 -7.04
CA SER A 231 19.61 0.70 -6.37
C SER A 231 20.15 -0.73 -6.51
N ASP A 232 21.20 -0.93 -7.30
CA ASP A 232 21.77 -2.22 -7.63
C ASP A 232 23.31 -2.21 -7.55
N LYS A 233 23.89 -3.35 -7.18
CA LYS A 233 25.33 -3.51 -6.98
C LYS A 233 26.14 -3.28 -8.26
N ASP A 234 25.55 -3.59 -9.41
CA ASP A 234 26.19 -3.42 -10.73
C ASP A 234 26.17 -1.95 -11.20
N CYS A 235 25.53 -1.06 -10.43
CA CYS A 235 25.42 0.38 -10.70
C CYS A 235 24.77 0.68 -12.07
N THR A 236 23.68 -0.02 -12.40
CA THR A 236 22.94 0.15 -13.67
C THR A 236 21.66 0.96 -13.52
N LYS A 237 21.10 1.05 -12.30
CA LYS A 237 19.85 1.75 -11.97
C LYS A 237 20.13 2.91 -11.02
N GLN A 238 20.54 4.03 -11.61
CA GLN A 238 20.87 5.24 -10.88
C GLN A 238 19.62 5.92 -10.30
N LEU A 239 19.69 6.26 -9.02
CA LEU A 239 18.68 6.95 -8.23
C LEU A 239 18.93 8.46 -8.15
N ALA A 240 20.20 8.86 -7.99
CA ALA A 240 20.60 10.26 -7.86
C ALA A 240 22.06 10.47 -8.30
N THR A 241 22.42 11.74 -8.50
CA THR A 241 23.81 12.19 -8.64
C THR A 241 24.12 13.18 -7.52
N LEU A 242 25.22 12.95 -6.81
CA LEU A 242 25.73 13.83 -5.76
C LEU A 242 27.01 14.49 -6.24
N THR A 243 27.15 15.81 -6.01
CA THR A 243 28.34 16.58 -6.40
C THR A 243 28.95 17.21 -5.17
N THR A 244 30.28 17.12 -5.04
CA THR A 244 30.99 17.65 -3.88
C THR A 244 31.21 19.16 -3.99
N ASP A 245 31.02 19.87 -2.88
CA ASP A 245 31.36 21.27 -2.70
C ASP A 245 32.85 21.46 -2.33
N GLU A 246 33.24 22.70 -2.06
CA GLU A 246 34.61 23.08 -1.63
C GLU A 246 35.09 22.36 -0.36
N ASN A 247 34.15 21.93 0.49
CA ASN A 247 34.41 21.19 1.73
C ASN A 247 34.28 19.67 1.53
N GLY A 248 34.12 19.21 0.28
CA GLY A 248 33.91 17.81 -0.07
C GLY A 248 32.51 17.30 0.29
N ASN A 249 31.61 18.13 0.81
CA ASN A 249 30.25 17.72 1.16
C ASN A 249 29.36 17.68 -0.07
N THR A 250 28.33 16.86 -0.02
CA THR A 250 27.28 16.80 -1.04
C THR A 250 25.96 17.30 -0.47
N ASP A 251 25.04 17.67 -1.36
CA ASP A 251 23.63 17.84 -1.00
C ASP A 251 23.01 16.51 -0.53
N ILE A 252 21.82 16.61 0.07
CA ILE A 252 21.06 15.43 0.48
C ILE A 252 20.30 14.86 -0.71
N ALA A 253 20.46 13.56 -0.97
CA ALA A 253 19.57 12.81 -1.84
C ALA A 253 18.59 11.98 -1.01
N GLU A 254 17.29 12.21 -1.19
CA GLU A 254 16.25 11.32 -0.66
C GLU A 254 16.12 10.09 -1.56
N VAL A 255 16.14 8.90 -0.98
CA VAL A 255 16.02 7.62 -1.67
C VAL A 255 15.05 6.71 -0.93
N LYS A 256 14.41 5.78 -1.64
CA LYS A 256 13.61 4.74 -0.99
C LYS A 256 14.48 3.95 -0.02
N ALA A 257 13.96 3.66 1.18
CA ALA A 257 14.72 2.94 2.20
C ALA A 257 15.13 1.55 1.70
N GLY A 258 16.39 1.21 1.94
CA GLY A 258 17.02 -0.01 1.47
C GLY A 258 18.53 0.17 1.33
N THR A 259 19.22 -0.88 0.90
CA THR A 259 20.63 -0.77 0.53
C THR A 259 20.76 -0.01 -0.77
N VAL A 260 21.58 1.04 -0.77
CA VAL A 260 22.00 1.75 -1.97
C VAL A 260 23.47 1.46 -2.24
N TYR A 261 23.89 1.70 -3.48
CA TYR A 261 25.29 1.56 -3.88
C TYR A 261 25.83 2.89 -4.36
N ILE A 262 27.05 3.23 -3.97
CA ILE A 262 27.65 4.53 -4.27
C ILE A 262 28.95 4.33 -5.03
N LYS A 263 29.10 5.03 -6.14
CA LYS A 263 30.26 4.94 -7.03
C LYS A 263 30.68 6.32 -7.51
N GLU A 264 31.98 6.62 -7.47
CA GLU A 264 32.52 7.83 -8.08
C GLU A 264 32.44 7.73 -9.61
N LEU A 265 31.83 8.71 -10.24
CA LEU A 265 31.66 8.78 -11.70
C LEU A 265 32.76 9.64 -12.33
N TYR A 266 33.03 10.78 -11.71
CA TYR A 266 34.06 11.72 -12.13
C TYR A 266 34.83 12.20 -10.90
N ALA A 267 36.15 12.11 -10.98
CA ALA A 267 37.04 12.60 -9.94
C ALA A 267 37.20 14.11 -10.07
N PRO A 268 37.46 14.80 -8.95
CA PRO A 268 37.77 16.22 -8.98
C PRO A 268 39.23 16.45 -9.42
N ALA A 269 39.59 17.71 -9.63
CA ALA A 269 40.90 18.09 -10.12
C ALA A 269 42.05 17.51 -9.27
N GLY A 270 43.04 16.91 -9.93
CA GLY A 270 44.23 16.33 -9.28
C GLY A 270 44.05 14.92 -8.72
N TYR A 271 42.83 14.37 -8.70
CA TYR A 271 42.56 13.01 -8.19
C TYR A 271 42.29 12.02 -9.31
N LYS A 272 42.56 10.73 -9.03
CA LYS A 272 42.14 9.61 -9.87
C LYS A 272 40.78 9.11 -9.40
N VAL A 273 39.91 8.76 -10.35
CA VAL A 273 38.61 8.13 -10.05
C VAL A 273 38.79 6.85 -9.24
N ASP A 274 38.08 6.78 -8.12
CA ASP A 274 37.90 5.56 -7.35
C ASP A 274 36.88 4.64 -8.04
N LYS A 275 37.30 3.40 -8.28
CA LYS A 275 36.46 2.37 -8.92
C LYS A 275 35.70 1.50 -7.91
N THR A 276 35.93 1.72 -6.62
CA THR A 276 35.25 1.00 -5.53
C THR A 276 33.77 1.34 -5.51
N VAL A 277 32.94 0.34 -5.27
CA VAL A 277 31.51 0.51 -5.02
C VAL A 277 31.26 0.33 -3.53
N TYR A 278 30.67 1.34 -2.91
CA TYR A 278 30.28 1.35 -1.50
C TYR A 278 28.80 1.00 -1.35
N SER A 279 28.38 0.54 -0.16
CA SER A 279 26.99 0.22 0.17
C SER A 279 26.65 0.52 1.62
#